data_AF-A0A4V6YBP6-F1
#
_entry.id   AF-A0A4V6YBP6-F1
#
_cell.length_a   1.000
_cell.length_b   1.000
_cell.length_c   1.000
_cell.angle_alpha   90.00
_cell.angle_beta   90.00
_cell.angle_gamma   90.00
#
_symmetry.space_group_name_H-M   'P 1'
#
loop_
_entity.id
_entity.type
_entity.pdbx_description
1 polymer ?
#
loop_
_entity_poly.entity_id
_entity_poly.type
_entity_poly.pdbx_seq_one_letter_code
_entity_poly.pdbx_strand_id
1 'polypeptide(L)'
;GHDVAYGDSVTGDRPVVVRDPEGIVRILPIADLFERSDATASEDLIIAADGGPVASVSVEKERGRVNGWEALSVTGDRDPEWQPIEQVIRHETDKPVVNLQHKFGESTTTRDHSYVVEEDGDLVETKPEDVEEPLRVPGLPEVETVEKIDVYDVLEGYTREYGDGRSVGSENAETKVKRVHANDDWVWFGHEHHDSIERSIKVQRHIDLDSEDGRALVRLLAAYVTEGSSSTIETTDTRFGASIAESRTGWLEGLQEDYQRLFDGATASVIASDTSGERTVKYGTDSGDQSVTY
;
A
#
# COMPACT_ATOMS: atom_id res chain seq x y z
N GLY A 1 -11.66 7.24 34.23
CA GLY A 1 -11.28 7.48 32.83
C GLY A 1 -12.00 6.44 32.02
N HIS A 2 -12.55 6.80 30.87
CA HIS A 2 -12.98 5.81 29.90
C HIS A 2 -11.72 5.44 29.11
N ASP A 3 -11.33 4.17 29.14
CA ASP A 3 -10.24 3.66 28.31
C ASP A 3 -10.72 3.71 26.85
N VAL A 4 -10.06 4.50 26.00
CA VAL A 4 -10.46 4.68 24.60
C VAL A 4 -9.88 3.53 23.78
N ALA A 5 -10.69 2.51 23.53
CA ALA A 5 -10.33 1.39 22.67
C ALA A 5 -10.63 1.72 21.21
N TYR A 6 -9.62 1.66 20.34
CA TYR A 6 -9.80 1.92 18.91
C TYR A 6 -10.24 0.65 18.18
N GLY A 7 -11.45 0.71 17.59
CA GLY A 7 -11.97 -0.29 16.66
C GLY A 7 -12.29 -1.67 17.25
N ASP A 8 -12.86 -1.72 18.44
CA ASP A 8 -13.51 -2.95 18.91
C ASP A 8 -14.72 -3.29 18.01
N SER A 9 -14.85 -4.57 17.67
CA SER A 9 -16.04 -5.15 17.05
C SER A 9 -16.34 -4.69 15.60
N VAL A 10 -15.30 -4.30 14.86
CA VAL A 10 -15.28 -4.13 13.39
C VAL A 10 -14.46 -5.25 12.73
N THR A 11 -14.63 -5.50 11.43
CA THR A 11 -13.80 -6.50 10.73
C THR A 11 -12.37 -6.01 10.52
N GLY A 12 -11.39 -6.93 10.55
CA GLY A 12 -9.96 -6.59 10.51
C GLY A 12 -9.51 -5.90 9.22
N ASP A 13 -10.22 -6.12 8.12
CA ASP A 13 -10.00 -5.47 6.82
C ASP A 13 -10.49 -4.02 6.76
N ARG A 14 -11.22 -3.55 7.79
CA ARG A 14 -11.72 -2.18 7.85
C ARG A 14 -10.54 -1.20 7.79
N PRO A 15 -10.45 -0.33 6.75
CA PRO A 15 -9.41 0.67 6.70
C PRO A 15 -9.63 1.73 7.77
N VAL A 16 -8.56 2.12 8.43
CA VAL A 16 -8.51 3.19 9.43
C VAL A 16 -7.53 4.27 9.00
N VAL A 17 -7.82 5.52 9.35
CA VAL A 17 -6.95 6.66 9.09
C VAL A 17 -6.24 7.01 10.38
N VAL A 18 -4.92 6.84 10.37
CA VAL A 18 -4.07 7.02 11.55
C VAL A 18 -2.85 7.85 11.20
N ARG A 19 -2.26 8.52 12.19
CA ARG A 19 -0.95 9.16 12.10
C ARG A 19 0.05 8.33 12.91
N ASP A 20 1.17 8.00 12.29
CA ASP A 20 2.21 7.23 12.96
C ASP A 20 3.11 8.12 13.84
N PRO A 21 4.04 7.53 14.63
CA PRO A 21 4.93 8.29 15.50
C PRO A 21 5.89 9.26 14.77
N GLU A 22 6.06 9.09 13.46
CA GLU A 22 6.87 9.96 12.61
C GLU A 22 6.04 11.11 12.01
N GLY A 23 4.74 11.16 12.29
CA GLY A 23 3.81 12.17 11.78
C GLY A 23 3.20 11.84 10.42
N ILE A 24 3.47 10.66 9.86
CA ILE A 24 2.97 10.25 8.56
C ILE A 24 1.54 9.72 8.68
N VAL A 25 0.65 10.29 7.86
CA VAL A 25 -0.73 9.79 7.74
C VAL A 25 -0.74 8.49 6.95
N ARG A 26 -1.39 7.47 7.51
CA ARG A 26 -1.53 6.15 6.92
C ARG A 26 -3.00 5.74 6.85
N ILE A 27 -3.34 5.08 5.74
CA ILE A 27 -4.62 4.39 5.57
C ILE A 27 -4.30 2.91 5.47
N LEU A 28 -4.67 2.14 6.49
CA LEU A 28 -4.34 0.72 6.58
C LEU A 28 -5.48 -0.06 7.26
N PRO A 29 -5.61 -1.37 7.00
CA PRO A 29 -6.54 -2.21 7.74
C PRO A 29 -6.26 -2.16 9.25
N ILE A 30 -7.30 -2.15 10.07
CA ILE A 30 -7.11 -2.14 11.53
C ILE A 30 -6.37 -3.38 12.04
N ALA A 31 -6.47 -4.52 11.33
CA ALA A 31 -5.65 -5.70 11.61
C ALA A 31 -4.15 -5.39 11.48
N ASP A 32 -3.73 -4.64 10.46
CA ASP A 32 -2.33 -4.26 10.26
C ASP A 32 -1.84 -3.28 11.34
N LEU A 33 -2.75 -2.46 11.90
CA LEU A 33 -2.44 -1.63 13.07
C LEU A 33 -2.18 -2.50 14.30
N PHE A 34 -2.99 -3.54 14.49
CA PHE A 34 -2.83 -4.48 15.58
C PHE A 34 -1.50 -5.25 15.50
N GLU A 35 -1.10 -5.69 14.31
CA GLU A 35 0.19 -6.37 14.11
C GLU A 35 1.42 -5.48 14.40
N ARG A 36 1.24 -4.16 14.42
CA ARG A 36 2.27 -3.18 14.80
C ARG A 36 2.30 -2.88 16.30
N SER A 37 1.39 -3.46 17.07
CA SER A 37 1.27 -3.20 18.50
C SER A 37 2.26 -4.02 19.32
N ASP A 38 2.73 -3.43 20.41
CA ASP A 38 3.42 -4.18 21.45
C ASP A 38 2.38 -5.01 22.20
N ALA A 39 2.55 -6.33 22.19
CA ALA A 39 1.70 -7.25 22.93
C ALA A 39 1.70 -6.85 24.41
N THR A 40 0.55 -6.41 24.91
CA THR A 40 0.35 -6.28 26.35
C THR A 40 0.05 -7.69 26.86
N ALA A 41 0.85 -8.20 27.80
CA ALA A 41 0.46 -9.40 28.53
C ALA A 41 -0.98 -9.18 29.01
N SER A 42 -1.88 -10.13 28.72
CA SER A 42 -3.25 -10.05 29.19
C SER A 42 -3.18 -9.84 30.70
N GLU A 43 -3.57 -8.65 31.17
CA GLU A 43 -3.80 -8.42 32.59
C GLU A 43 -5.10 -9.12 32.97
N ASP A 44 -5.14 -10.44 32.79
CA ASP A 44 -6.08 -11.29 33.50
C ASP A 44 -5.58 -11.36 34.94
N LEU A 45 -6.10 -10.39 35.69
CA LEU A 45 -6.54 -10.54 37.07
C LEU A 45 -6.24 -11.90 37.69
N ILE A 46 -5.37 -11.86 38.71
CA ILE A 46 -5.18 -12.91 39.71
C ILE A 46 -6.55 -13.40 40.20
N ILE A 47 -6.97 -14.62 39.81
CA ILE A 47 -8.05 -15.32 40.49
C ILE A 47 -7.43 -16.10 41.65
N ALA A 48 -7.52 -15.53 42.84
CA ALA A 48 -7.52 -16.30 44.06
C ALA A 48 -8.96 -16.72 44.41
N ALA A 49 -9.07 -17.91 45.00
CA ALA A 49 -10.18 -18.46 45.80
C ALA A 49 -11.22 -19.36 45.10
N ASP A 50 -11.12 -20.65 45.42
CA ASP A 50 -12.17 -21.43 46.08
C ASP A 50 -13.55 -21.54 45.40
N GLY A 51 -13.63 -22.49 44.45
CA GLY A 51 -14.80 -23.36 44.24
C GLY A 51 -16.19 -22.73 44.09
N GLY A 52 -16.56 -22.36 42.86
CA GLY A 52 -17.94 -22.03 42.45
C GLY A 52 -18.06 -21.93 40.92
N PRO A 53 -19.24 -22.18 40.32
CA PRO A 53 -19.34 -22.59 38.91
C PRO A 53 -18.99 -21.48 37.92
N VAL A 54 -18.18 -21.87 36.95
CA VAL A 54 -17.58 -21.06 35.88
C VAL A 54 -18.69 -20.51 34.97
N ALA A 55 -18.88 -19.19 35.00
CA ALA A 55 -19.60 -18.48 33.95
C ALA A 55 -18.66 -18.33 32.75
N SER A 56 -19.14 -18.77 31.59
CA SER A 56 -18.63 -18.56 30.22
C SER A 56 -17.23 -17.93 30.11
N VAL A 57 -16.26 -18.75 29.70
CA VAL A 57 -14.96 -18.34 29.18
C VAL A 57 -15.19 -17.27 28.12
N SER A 58 -14.94 -16.00 28.46
CA SER A 58 -14.82 -14.95 27.46
C SER A 58 -13.63 -15.33 26.58
N VAL A 59 -13.89 -15.53 25.29
CA VAL A 59 -12.86 -15.63 24.26
C VAL A 59 -11.90 -14.47 24.50
N GLU A 60 -10.66 -14.79 24.88
CA GLU A 60 -9.69 -13.85 25.43
C GLU A 60 -9.51 -12.69 24.44
N LYS A 61 -9.87 -11.47 24.85
CA LYS A 61 -9.62 -10.27 24.03
C LYS A 61 -8.12 -10.01 24.05
N GLU A 62 -7.46 -10.15 22.91
CA GLU A 62 -6.08 -9.75 22.73
C GLU A 62 -5.99 -8.23 22.70
N ARG A 63 -4.94 -7.70 23.33
CA ARG A 63 -4.77 -6.28 23.61
C ARG A 63 -3.34 -5.86 23.28
N GLY A 64 -3.19 -4.81 22.50
CA GLY A 64 -1.88 -4.27 22.12
C GLY A 64 -1.79 -2.77 22.32
N ARG A 65 -0.59 -2.26 22.65
CA ARG A 65 -0.32 -0.83 22.74
C ARG A 65 0.37 -0.35 21.46
N VAL A 66 -0.05 0.81 20.96
CA VAL A 66 0.52 1.46 19.77
C VAL A 66 1.02 2.85 20.13
N ASN A 67 2.15 2.89 20.85
CA ASN A 67 2.69 4.14 21.39
C ASN A 67 3.01 5.15 20.28
N GLY A 68 2.53 6.39 20.44
CA GLY A 68 2.77 7.49 19.49
C GLY A 68 1.87 7.45 18.25
N TRP A 69 0.96 6.48 18.13
CA TRP A 69 -0.03 6.47 17.07
C TRP A 69 -1.27 7.28 17.48
N GLU A 70 -1.86 7.97 16.51
CA GLU A 70 -3.08 8.74 16.69
C GLU A 70 -4.11 8.34 15.63
N ALA A 71 -5.39 8.33 16.01
CA ALA A 71 -6.51 8.10 15.10
C ALA A 71 -7.13 9.43 14.68
N LEU A 72 -7.60 9.48 13.43
CA LEU A 72 -8.45 10.58 12.98
C LEU A 72 -9.80 10.53 13.68
N SER A 73 -10.16 11.62 14.35
CA SER A 73 -11.41 11.78 15.10
C SER A 73 -12.03 13.14 14.81
N VAL A 74 -13.17 13.42 15.44
CA VAL A 74 -13.84 14.73 15.47
C VAL A 74 -14.02 15.20 16.91
N THR A 75 -13.86 16.50 17.13
CA THR A 75 -14.23 17.14 18.39
C THR A 75 -15.76 17.23 18.52
N GLY A 76 -16.26 17.63 19.70
CA GLY A 76 -17.68 17.95 19.88
C GLY A 76 -18.17 19.10 18.98
N ASP A 77 -17.27 19.99 18.56
CA ASP A 77 -17.54 21.08 17.62
C ASP A 77 -17.43 20.64 16.15
N ARG A 78 -17.17 19.35 15.88
CA ARG A 78 -17.00 18.70 14.56
C ARG A 78 -15.71 19.07 13.83
N ASP A 79 -14.75 19.67 14.52
CA ASP A 79 -13.43 19.90 13.93
C ASP A 79 -12.65 18.58 13.90
N PRO A 80 -11.94 18.27 12.80
CA PRO A 80 -11.11 17.07 12.73
C PRO A 80 -9.93 17.20 13.70
N GLU A 81 -9.59 16.12 14.39
CA GLU A 81 -8.47 16.07 15.32
C GLU A 81 -7.72 14.72 15.28
N TRP A 82 -6.48 14.74 15.76
CA TRP A 82 -5.68 13.54 16.02
C TRP A 82 -5.82 13.17 17.50
N GLN A 83 -6.35 11.98 17.76
CA GLN A 83 -6.53 11.46 19.12
C GLN A 83 -5.57 10.29 19.38
N PRO A 84 -4.77 10.30 20.45
CA PRO A 84 -3.88 9.20 20.78
C PRO A 84 -4.62 7.86 20.90
N ILE A 85 -4.04 6.81 20.31
CA ILE A 85 -4.57 5.45 20.42
C ILE A 85 -3.97 4.79 21.66
N GLU A 86 -4.76 4.67 22.72
CA GLU A 86 -4.30 4.04 23.97
C GLU A 86 -4.10 2.53 23.80
N GLN A 87 -5.02 1.89 23.06
CA GLN A 87 -5.05 0.46 22.88
C GLN A 87 -5.76 0.04 21.60
N VAL A 88 -5.25 -1.01 20.98
CA VAL A 88 -5.91 -1.77 19.92
C VAL A 88 -6.32 -3.14 20.45
N ILE A 89 -7.49 -3.62 20.06
CA ILE A 89 -8.10 -4.83 20.60
C ILE A 89 -8.50 -5.75 19.45
N ARG A 90 -8.19 -7.04 19.60
CA ARG A 90 -8.62 -8.11 18.67
C ARG A 90 -9.27 -9.24 19.45
N HIS A 91 -10.34 -9.79 18.91
CA HIS A 91 -10.95 -11.00 19.45
C HIS A 91 -11.69 -11.77 18.36
N GLU A 92 -11.75 -13.09 18.50
CA GLU A 92 -12.61 -13.93 17.67
C GLU A 92 -14.06 -13.80 18.13
N THR A 93 -15.00 -13.77 17.18
CA THR A 93 -16.42 -13.58 17.48
C THR A 93 -17.31 -14.43 16.57
N ASP A 94 -18.25 -15.13 17.19
CA ASP A 94 -19.34 -15.83 16.48
C ASP A 94 -20.60 -14.94 16.33
N LYS A 95 -20.52 -13.68 16.77
CA LYS A 95 -21.66 -12.75 16.68
C LYS A 95 -21.99 -12.46 15.21
N PRO A 96 -23.28 -12.33 14.85
CA PRO A 96 -23.66 -11.85 13.53
C PRO A 96 -23.09 -10.46 13.25
N VAL A 97 -22.43 -10.32 12.11
CA VAL A 97 -22.00 -9.03 11.56
C VAL A 97 -23.08 -8.44 10.65
N VAL A 98 -23.06 -7.12 10.51
CA VAL A 98 -23.91 -6.34 9.62
C VAL A 98 -23.02 -5.46 8.76
N ASN A 99 -23.35 -5.33 7.48
CA ASN A 99 -22.67 -4.43 6.56
C ASN A 99 -23.52 -3.16 6.39
N LEU A 100 -23.00 -2.03 6.89
CA LEU A 100 -23.56 -0.72 6.64
C LEU A 100 -23.03 -0.23 5.31
N GLN A 101 -23.90 -0.11 4.31
CA GLN A 101 -23.55 0.37 2.97
C GLN A 101 -24.12 1.76 2.72
N HIS A 102 -23.27 2.69 2.33
CA HIS A 102 -23.64 4.03 1.95
C HIS A 102 -22.99 4.40 0.59
N LYS A 103 -23.52 5.40 -0.10
CA LYS A 103 -23.04 5.79 -1.45
C LYS A 103 -21.57 6.27 -1.50
N PHE A 104 -20.94 6.48 -0.33
CA PHE A 104 -19.55 6.93 -0.21
C PHE A 104 -18.65 5.96 0.55
N GLY A 105 -19.14 4.76 0.89
CA GLY A 105 -18.33 3.77 1.59
C GLY A 105 -19.19 2.75 2.32
N GLU A 106 -18.53 1.71 2.82
CA GLU A 106 -19.16 0.67 3.62
C GLU A 106 -18.32 0.31 4.85
N SER A 107 -18.95 -0.34 5.83
CA SER A 107 -18.31 -0.77 7.06
C SER A 107 -19.02 -2.00 7.61
N THR A 108 -18.26 -3.06 7.89
CA THR A 108 -18.79 -4.31 8.46
C THR A 108 -18.47 -4.37 9.95
N THR A 109 -19.52 -4.46 10.77
CA THR A 109 -19.41 -4.43 12.23
C THR A 109 -20.34 -5.44 12.88
N THR A 110 -20.14 -5.73 14.16
CA THR A 110 -21.17 -6.40 14.96
C THR A 110 -22.38 -5.48 15.15
N ARG A 111 -23.54 -6.05 15.55
CA ARG A 111 -24.78 -5.28 15.79
C ARG A 111 -24.72 -4.37 17.01
N ASP A 112 -23.84 -4.66 17.95
CA ASP A 112 -23.63 -3.89 19.18
C ASP A 112 -22.60 -2.77 19.03
N HIS A 113 -21.98 -2.63 17.84
CA HIS A 113 -21.12 -1.49 17.52
C HIS A 113 -21.93 -0.23 17.23
N SER A 114 -21.57 0.89 17.85
CA SER A 114 -22.18 2.20 17.58
C SER A 114 -21.46 2.93 16.45
N TYR A 115 -22.21 3.64 15.62
CA TYR A 115 -21.73 4.70 14.75
C TYR A 115 -22.07 6.05 15.37
N VAL A 116 -21.34 7.09 14.98
CA VAL A 116 -21.73 8.47 15.32
C VAL A 116 -22.55 9.04 14.18
N VAL A 117 -23.68 9.67 14.51
CA VAL A 117 -24.54 10.41 13.56
C VAL A 117 -24.80 11.81 14.11
N GLU A 118 -25.28 12.69 13.24
CA GLU A 118 -25.71 14.04 13.64
C GLU A 118 -27.25 14.08 13.77
N GLU A 119 -27.74 14.36 14.97
CA GLU A 119 -29.17 14.51 15.27
C GLU A 119 -29.39 15.83 16.00
N ASP A 120 -30.30 16.67 15.47
CA ASP A 120 -30.66 17.97 16.04
C ASP A 120 -29.47 18.91 16.36
N GLY A 121 -28.34 18.73 15.65
CA GLY A 121 -27.13 19.52 15.85
C GLY A 121 -26.19 18.98 16.94
N ASP A 122 -26.46 17.80 17.49
CA ASP A 122 -25.60 17.09 18.43
C ASP A 122 -25.04 15.80 17.81
N LEU A 123 -23.87 15.36 18.30
CA LEU A 123 -23.27 14.09 17.93
C LEU A 123 -23.80 12.99 18.86
N VAL A 124 -24.47 11.98 18.29
CA VAL A 124 -25.08 10.88 19.04
C VAL A 124 -24.62 9.52 18.52
N GLU A 125 -24.56 8.54 19.41
CA GLU A 125 -24.25 7.16 19.07
C GLU A 125 -25.52 6.41 18.61
N THR A 126 -25.45 5.78 17.44
CA THR A 126 -26.55 5.07 16.80
C THR A 126 -26.12 3.69 16.33
N LYS A 127 -26.99 2.69 16.49
CA LYS A 127 -26.72 1.31 16.06
C LYS A 127 -26.70 1.19 14.54
N PRO A 128 -26.02 0.18 13.97
CA PRO A 128 -25.83 0.10 12.52
C PRO A 128 -27.14 0.01 11.74
N GLU A 129 -28.19 -0.58 12.33
CA GLU A 129 -29.52 -0.74 11.71
C GLU A 129 -30.35 0.55 11.64
N ASP A 130 -29.98 1.55 12.46
CA ASP A 130 -30.70 2.82 12.60
C ASP A 130 -29.93 3.99 11.93
N VAL A 131 -28.76 3.73 11.34
CA VAL A 131 -27.96 4.77 10.66
C VAL A 131 -28.49 5.00 9.24
N GLU A 132 -29.01 6.19 8.99
CA GLU A 132 -29.32 6.66 7.63
C GLU A 132 -28.06 7.20 6.92
N GLU A 133 -27.32 8.09 7.60
CA GLU A 133 -26.06 8.67 7.12
C GLU A 133 -25.07 8.75 8.29
N PRO A 134 -23.93 8.03 8.22
CA PRO A 134 -22.91 8.11 9.26
C PRO A 134 -22.21 9.48 9.21
N LEU A 135 -21.77 9.97 10.37
CA LEU A 135 -20.97 11.18 10.48
C LEU A 135 -19.70 11.04 9.62
N ARG A 136 -19.36 12.12 8.92
CA ARG A 136 -18.12 12.20 8.15
C ARG A 136 -17.17 13.16 8.81
N VAL A 137 -15.92 12.75 8.84
CA VAL A 137 -14.83 13.66 9.18
C VAL A 137 -14.63 14.62 7.99
N PRO A 138 -14.76 15.94 8.18
CA PRO A 138 -14.82 16.91 7.07
C PRO A 138 -13.47 17.12 6.36
N GLY A 139 -12.38 16.58 6.91
CA GLY A 139 -11.04 16.68 6.35
C GLY A 139 -10.00 16.06 7.28
N LEU A 140 -8.75 16.45 7.09
CA LEU A 140 -7.66 16.11 8.00
C LEU A 140 -7.30 17.35 8.83
N PRO A 141 -6.87 17.16 10.10
CA PRO A 141 -6.14 18.20 10.82
C PRO A 141 -4.87 18.59 10.03
N GLU A 142 -4.23 19.69 10.42
CA GLU A 142 -2.97 20.09 9.80
C GLU A 142 -1.93 18.97 9.87
N VAL A 143 -1.32 18.67 8.72
CA VAL A 143 -0.28 17.66 8.55
C VAL A 143 0.83 18.23 7.70
N GLU A 144 2.06 17.83 8.01
CA GLU A 144 3.20 18.20 7.19
C GLU A 144 3.05 17.56 5.81
N THR A 145 3.11 18.38 4.77
CA THR A 145 3.01 17.91 3.39
C THR A 145 4.39 17.44 2.95
N VAL A 146 4.44 16.28 2.31
CA VAL A 146 5.67 15.82 1.65
C VAL A 146 5.86 16.65 0.39
N GLU A 147 6.87 17.53 0.39
CA GLU A 147 7.21 18.38 -0.75
C GLU A 147 8.29 17.74 -1.64
N LYS A 148 9.08 16.83 -1.07
CA LYS A 148 10.21 16.21 -1.76
C LYS A 148 10.30 14.72 -1.46
N ILE A 149 10.58 13.93 -2.49
CA ILE A 149 10.83 12.50 -2.40
C ILE A 149 12.32 12.23 -2.60
N ASP A 150 12.90 11.38 -1.74
CA ASP A 150 14.11 10.63 -2.05
C ASP A 150 13.70 9.24 -2.56
N VAL A 151 13.90 9.01 -3.86
CA VAL A 151 13.55 7.75 -4.53
C VAL A 151 14.37 6.58 -3.98
N TYR A 152 15.56 6.82 -3.45
CA TYR A 152 16.34 5.77 -2.81
C TYR A 152 15.64 5.28 -1.54
N ASP A 153 15.19 6.19 -0.68
CA ASP A 153 14.50 5.87 0.58
C ASP A 153 13.21 5.06 0.34
N VAL A 154 12.54 5.31 -0.80
CA VAL A 154 11.34 4.55 -1.19
C VAL A 154 11.68 3.14 -1.69
N LEU A 155 12.81 2.97 -2.36
CA LEU A 155 13.16 1.72 -3.06
C LEU A 155 14.17 0.85 -2.27
N GLU A 156 14.84 1.40 -1.27
CA GLU A 156 15.83 0.68 -0.49
C GLU A 156 15.24 -0.56 0.18
N GLY A 157 16.06 -1.61 0.32
CA GLY A 157 15.62 -2.92 0.77
C GLY A 157 15.09 -3.84 -0.34
N TYR A 158 14.73 -3.31 -1.51
CA TYR A 158 14.38 -4.16 -2.66
C TYR A 158 15.62 -4.90 -3.18
N THR A 159 15.58 -6.24 -3.12
CA THR A 159 16.65 -7.12 -3.60
C THR A 159 16.08 -8.21 -4.51
N ARG A 160 16.90 -8.71 -5.44
CA ARG A 160 16.52 -9.79 -6.34
C ARG A 160 17.67 -10.73 -6.61
N GLU A 161 17.42 -12.02 -6.44
CA GLU A 161 18.36 -13.07 -6.80
C GLU A 161 18.26 -13.42 -8.29
N TYR A 162 19.41 -13.70 -8.91
CA TYR A 162 19.50 -14.16 -10.29
C TYR A 162 20.54 -15.29 -10.39
N GLY A 163 20.16 -16.40 -11.02
CA GLY A 163 21.08 -17.49 -11.35
C GLY A 163 21.85 -17.17 -12.63
N ASP A 164 23.18 -17.04 -12.53
CA ASP A 164 24.02 -16.85 -13.72
C ASP A 164 24.36 -18.20 -14.37
N GLY A 165 23.44 -18.72 -15.19
CA GLY A 165 23.65 -19.96 -15.96
C GLY A 165 24.45 -19.78 -17.26
N ARG A 166 24.99 -18.59 -17.54
CA ARG A 166 25.56 -18.27 -18.87
C ARG A 166 27.05 -18.59 -19.03
N SER A 167 27.76 -19.04 -17.99
CA SER A 167 29.22 -19.27 -18.12
C SER A 167 29.79 -20.52 -17.44
N VAL A 168 29.02 -21.20 -16.61
CA VAL A 168 29.35 -22.53 -16.09
C VAL A 168 28.02 -23.27 -15.99
N GLY A 169 27.96 -24.55 -16.39
CA GLY A 169 26.72 -25.33 -16.37
C GLY A 169 25.97 -25.19 -15.04
N SER A 170 24.65 -25.40 -15.06
CA SER A 170 23.68 -25.15 -13.97
C SER A 170 24.08 -25.66 -12.57
N GLU A 171 25.06 -26.56 -12.50
CA GLU A 171 25.63 -27.13 -11.28
C GLU A 171 26.61 -26.19 -10.54
N ASN A 172 27.10 -25.09 -11.16
CA ASN A 172 28.03 -24.12 -10.56
C ASN A 172 27.56 -22.66 -10.67
N ALA A 173 26.27 -22.42 -10.91
CA ALA A 173 25.74 -21.06 -11.02
C ALA A 173 25.84 -20.34 -9.67
N GLU A 174 26.68 -19.30 -9.59
CA GLU A 174 26.69 -18.41 -8.42
C GLU A 174 25.43 -17.53 -8.43
N THR A 175 24.69 -17.55 -7.32
CA THR A 175 23.55 -16.65 -7.11
C THR A 175 24.05 -15.22 -7.00
N LYS A 176 23.69 -14.38 -7.97
CA LYS A 176 23.99 -12.95 -7.91
C LYS A 176 22.79 -12.18 -7.39
N VAL A 177 23.00 -11.37 -6.36
CA VAL A 177 21.95 -10.49 -5.80
C VAL A 177 22.06 -9.11 -6.45
N LYS A 178 20.98 -8.65 -7.07
CA LYS A 178 20.80 -7.25 -7.47
C LYS A 178 20.10 -6.49 -6.36
N ARG A 179 20.46 -5.22 -6.17
CA ARG A 179 19.87 -4.33 -5.18
C ARG A 179 19.79 -2.91 -5.71
N VAL A 180 19.11 -2.05 -4.95
CA VAL A 180 19.04 -0.62 -5.22
C VAL A 180 20.34 0.04 -4.77
N HIS A 181 20.84 0.95 -5.60
CA HIS A 181 22.02 1.77 -5.38
C HIS A 181 21.68 3.22 -5.68
N ALA A 182 22.41 4.16 -5.06
CA ALA A 182 22.23 5.57 -5.30
C ALA A 182 23.55 6.34 -5.19
N ASN A 183 23.59 7.50 -5.86
CA ASN A 183 24.54 8.58 -5.59
C ASN A 183 23.74 9.84 -5.21
N ASP A 184 24.37 11.02 -5.29
CA ASP A 184 23.71 12.28 -4.90
C ASP A 184 22.52 12.65 -5.82
N ASP A 185 22.55 12.20 -7.08
CA ASP A 185 21.64 12.64 -8.14
C ASP A 185 20.70 11.52 -8.64
N TRP A 186 21.14 10.27 -8.60
CA TRP A 186 20.53 9.15 -9.32
C TRP A 186 20.39 7.89 -8.46
N VAL A 187 19.35 7.10 -8.75
CA VAL A 187 19.08 5.77 -8.20
C VAL A 187 19.05 4.76 -9.33
N TRP A 188 19.62 3.57 -9.13
CA TRP A 188 19.59 2.47 -10.10
C TRP A 188 19.51 1.09 -9.44
N PHE A 189 19.06 0.10 -10.20
CA PHE A 189 18.98 -1.29 -9.75
C PHE A 189 20.03 -2.16 -10.46
N GLY A 190 20.95 -2.77 -9.71
CA GLY A 190 22.12 -3.43 -10.29
C GLY A 190 22.94 -4.28 -9.33
N HIS A 191 24.14 -4.68 -9.76
CA HIS A 191 25.14 -5.34 -8.90
C HIS A 191 26.19 -4.34 -8.40
N GLU A 192 26.87 -4.68 -7.32
CA GLU A 192 27.88 -3.82 -6.65
C GLU A 192 29.06 -3.40 -7.55
N HIS A 193 29.40 -4.18 -8.57
CA HIS A 193 30.45 -3.84 -9.54
C HIS A 193 29.95 -3.05 -10.78
N HIS A 194 28.68 -2.62 -10.81
CA HIS A 194 28.12 -1.85 -11.92
C HIS A 194 28.32 -0.33 -11.81
N ASP A 195 28.92 0.18 -10.73
CA ASP A 195 29.22 1.62 -10.56
C ASP A 195 30.05 2.20 -11.72
N SER A 196 30.79 1.36 -12.45
CA SER A 196 31.61 1.75 -13.60
C SER A 196 31.01 1.42 -14.97
N ILE A 197 29.76 0.95 -15.07
CA ILE A 197 29.15 0.52 -16.34
C ILE A 197 28.06 1.52 -16.74
N GLU A 198 28.36 2.32 -17.76
CA GLU A 198 27.53 3.35 -18.42
C GLU A 198 26.14 2.89 -18.94
N ARG A 199 25.65 1.69 -18.56
CA ARG A 199 24.46 1.05 -19.16
C ARG A 199 23.31 0.76 -18.18
N SER A 200 23.44 1.10 -16.89
CA SER A 200 22.30 0.97 -15.97
C SER A 200 21.30 2.09 -16.20
N ILE A 201 20.02 1.75 -16.37
CA ILE A 201 18.94 2.74 -16.33
C ILE A 201 18.93 3.37 -14.94
N LYS A 202 18.87 4.70 -14.89
CA LYS A 202 18.85 5.48 -13.66
C LYS A 202 17.56 6.29 -13.58
N VAL A 203 17.11 6.57 -12.37
CA VAL A 203 16.01 7.50 -12.09
C VAL A 203 16.51 8.61 -11.17
N GLN A 204 16.02 9.83 -11.37
CA GLN A 204 16.37 10.97 -10.53
C GLN A 204 16.07 10.64 -9.06
N ARG A 205 17.04 10.86 -8.18
CA ARG A 205 16.93 10.52 -6.76
C ARG A 205 16.00 11.47 -6.02
N HIS A 206 16.26 12.76 -6.18
CA HIS A 206 15.60 13.80 -5.42
C HIS A 206 14.57 14.50 -6.31
N ILE A 207 13.28 14.31 -6.00
CA ILE A 207 12.17 14.85 -6.80
C ILE A 207 11.36 15.80 -5.93
N ASP A 208 11.32 17.07 -6.34
CA ASP A 208 10.42 18.08 -5.80
C ASP A 208 9.02 17.89 -6.41
N LEU A 209 8.01 17.67 -5.57
CA LEU A 209 6.64 17.35 -5.99
C LEU A 209 5.89 18.55 -6.58
N ASP A 210 6.29 19.78 -6.27
CA ASP A 210 5.73 21.00 -6.86
C ASP A 210 6.40 21.37 -8.19
N SER A 211 7.51 20.71 -8.52
CA SER A 211 8.19 20.84 -9.80
C SER A 211 7.49 20.08 -10.93
N GLU A 212 7.91 20.33 -12.17
CA GLU A 212 7.38 19.56 -13.30
C GLU A 212 7.86 18.10 -13.29
N ASP A 213 9.00 17.80 -12.67
CA ASP A 213 9.49 16.42 -12.48
C ASP A 213 8.59 15.68 -11.48
N GLY A 214 8.17 16.37 -10.41
CA GLY A 214 7.16 15.89 -9.47
C GLY A 214 5.83 15.57 -10.14
N ARG A 215 5.31 16.50 -10.95
CA ARG A 215 4.08 16.28 -11.72
C ARG A 215 4.21 15.12 -12.72
N ALA A 216 5.35 15.01 -13.39
CA ALA A 216 5.64 13.90 -14.30
C ALA A 216 5.62 12.55 -13.56
N LEU A 217 6.24 12.47 -12.38
CA LEU A 217 6.23 11.27 -11.55
C LEU A 217 4.80 10.89 -11.16
N VAL A 218 4.00 11.84 -10.67
CA VAL A 218 2.61 11.60 -10.27
C VAL A 218 1.77 11.14 -11.46
N ARG A 219 1.92 11.75 -12.64
CA ARG A 219 1.20 11.33 -13.86
C ARG A 219 1.55 9.89 -14.26
N LEU A 220 2.84 9.54 -14.24
CA LEU A 220 3.30 8.19 -14.56
C LEU A 220 2.77 7.15 -13.58
N LEU A 221 2.85 7.42 -12.27
CA LEU A 221 2.36 6.51 -11.24
C LEU A 221 0.84 6.34 -11.34
N ALA A 222 0.09 7.44 -11.51
CA ALA A 222 -1.36 7.38 -11.68
C ALA A 222 -1.74 6.56 -12.92
N ALA A 223 -1.06 6.79 -14.05
CA ALA A 223 -1.27 6.03 -15.27
C ALA A 223 -0.95 4.54 -15.11
N TYR A 224 0.13 4.21 -14.38
CA TYR A 224 0.50 2.82 -14.10
C TYR A 224 -0.48 2.13 -13.15
N VAL A 225 -1.02 2.83 -12.14
CA VAL A 225 -2.04 2.28 -11.23
C VAL A 225 -3.31 1.88 -11.99
N THR A 226 -3.72 2.66 -12.99
CA THR A 226 -4.98 2.43 -13.71
C THR A 226 -4.85 1.53 -14.93
N GLU A 227 -3.76 1.68 -15.70
CA GLU A 227 -3.59 1.04 -17.02
C GLU A 227 -2.27 0.25 -17.14
N GLY A 228 -1.54 0.13 -16.04
CA GLY A 228 -0.23 -0.50 -16.01
C GLY A 228 -0.28 -2.03 -15.92
N SER A 229 0.76 -2.65 -16.46
CA SER A 229 1.04 -4.07 -16.31
C SER A 229 2.55 -4.27 -16.18
N SER A 230 2.95 -5.19 -15.32
CA SER A 230 4.35 -5.62 -15.19
C SER A 230 4.51 -7.08 -15.56
N SER A 231 5.52 -7.38 -16.37
CA SER A 231 6.00 -8.74 -16.53
C SER A 231 6.99 -9.09 -15.40
N THR A 232 6.55 -9.90 -14.43
CA THR A 232 7.35 -10.46 -13.31
C THR A 232 7.84 -11.87 -13.63
N ILE A 233 8.62 -12.49 -12.72
CA ILE A 233 9.13 -13.87 -12.87
C ILE A 233 8.01 -14.90 -13.05
N GLU A 234 6.82 -14.59 -12.56
CA GLU A 234 5.64 -15.45 -12.66
C GLU A 234 5.01 -15.40 -14.07
N THR A 235 5.35 -14.37 -14.85
CA THR A 235 4.73 -14.08 -16.15
C THR A 235 5.70 -14.18 -17.32
N THR A 236 7.02 -14.08 -17.09
CA THR A 236 8.04 -14.30 -18.12
C THR A 236 9.42 -14.60 -17.55
N ASP A 237 10.14 -15.51 -18.22
CA ASP A 237 11.52 -15.86 -17.89
C ASP A 237 12.56 -14.93 -18.56
N THR A 238 12.14 -14.05 -19.48
CA THR A 238 13.07 -13.41 -20.43
C THR A 238 12.99 -11.89 -20.54
N ARG A 239 11.81 -11.26 -20.36
CA ARG A 239 11.65 -9.80 -20.52
C ARG A 239 10.86 -9.17 -19.39
N PHE A 240 11.57 -8.74 -18.36
CA PHE A 240 10.98 -7.89 -17.32
C PHE A 240 10.73 -6.50 -17.89
N GLY A 241 9.51 -6.01 -17.77
CA GLY A 241 9.11 -4.71 -18.27
C GLY A 241 7.82 -4.26 -17.62
N ALA A 242 7.64 -2.94 -17.59
CA ALA A 242 6.37 -2.29 -17.27
C ALA A 242 5.80 -1.71 -18.56
N SER A 243 4.49 -1.83 -18.75
CA SER A 243 3.78 -1.27 -19.90
C SER A 243 2.49 -0.60 -19.45
N ILE A 244 2.12 0.49 -20.12
CA ILE A 244 0.85 1.19 -19.96
C ILE A 244 0.11 1.06 -21.29
N ALA A 245 -1.12 0.56 -21.28
CA ALA A 245 -1.89 0.28 -22.49
C ALA A 245 -3.13 1.18 -22.58
N GLU A 246 -3.20 2.04 -23.60
CA GLU A 246 -4.34 2.94 -23.77
C GLU A 246 -4.54 3.37 -25.23
N SER A 247 -5.74 3.82 -25.58
CA SER A 247 -6.15 4.22 -26.93
C SER A 247 -5.77 5.64 -27.36
N ARG A 248 -5.59 6.59 -26.43
CA ARG A 248 -5.24 8.00 -26.68
C ARG A 248 -3.72 8.12 -26.87
N THR A 249 -3.27 7.98 -28.11
CA THR A 249 -1.83 8.06 -28.46
C THR A 249 -1.14 9.31 -27.90
N GLY A 250 -1.75 10.50 -28.03
CA GLY A 250 -1.16 11.74 -27.53
C GLY A 250 -0.99 11.78 -26.01
N TRP A 251 -1.79 11.01 -25.26
CA TRP A 251 -1.60 10.85 -23.82
C TRP A 251 -0.41 9.93 -23.52
N LEU A 252 -0.26 8.83 -24.25
CA LEU A 252 0.89 7.94 -24.13
C LEU A 252 2.21 8.62 -24.54
N GLU A 253 2.18 9.48 -25.56
CA GLU A 253 3.33 10.31 -25.95
C GLU A 253 3.72 11.28 -24.83
N GLY A 254 2.75 11.90 -24.15
CA GLY A 254 3.02 12.71 -22.96
C GLY A 254 3.65 11.92 -21.82
N LEU A 255 3.18 10.69 -21.55
CA LEU A 255 3.81 9.81 -20.56
C LEU A 255 5.22 9.37 -20.97
N GLN A 256 5.48 9.21 -22.28
CA GLN A 256 6.82 8.92 -22.79
C GLN A 256 7.78 10.07 -22.49
N GLU A 257 7.35 11.31 -22.69
CA GLU A 257 8.13 12.51 -22.34
C GLU A 257 8.38 12.58 -20.83
N ASP A 258 7.36 12.33 -20.02
CA ASP A 258 7.47 12.27 -18.55
C ASP A 258 8.49 11.21 -18.11
N TYR A 259 8.49 10.04 -18.77
CA TYR A 259 9.42 8.95 -18.46
C TYR A 259 10.87 9.33 -18.84
N GLN A 260 11.07 9.92 -20.03
CA GLN A 260 12.40 10.34 -20.47
C GLN A 260 12.96 11.52 -19.66
N ARG A 261 12.09 12.34 -19.06
CA ARG A 261 12.48 13.40 -18.13
C ARG A 261 13.07 12.84 -16.84
N LEU A 262 12.47 11.78 -16.29
CA LEU A 262 12.86 11.23 -14.98
C LEU A 262 13.96 10.17 -15.07
N PHE A 263 14.11 9.51 -16.21
CA PHE A 263 15.01 8.37 -16.38
C PHE A 263 16.16 8.67 -17.35
N ASP A 264 17.38 8.34 -16.93
CA ASP A 264 18.57 8.36 -17.77
C ASP A 264 18.90 6.95 -18.30
N GLY A 265 19.28 6.86 -19.57
CA GLY A 265 19.63 5.61 -20.24
C GLY A 265 18.45 4.68 -20.57
N ALA A 266 17.21 5.13 -20.38
CA ALA A 266 16.02 4.34 -20.67
C ALA A 266 15.43 4.63 -22.06
N THR A 267 14.93 3.59 -22.73
CA THR A 267 14.18 3.72 -24.00
C THR A 267 12.72 3.37 -23.75
N ALA A 268 11.86 4.39 -23.79
CA ALA A 268 10.41 4.21 -23.83
C ALA A 268 9.90 4.34 -25.27
N SER A 269 8.91 3.55 -25.65
CA SER A 269 8.28 3.60 -26.97
C SER A 269 6.76 3.44 -26.88
N VAL A 270 6.05 4.16 -27.73
CA VAL A 270 4.61 3.97 -27.95
C VAL A 270 4.44 3.01 -29.13
N ILE A 271 3.86 1.84 -28.88
CA ILE A 271 3.67 0.79 -29.88
C ILE A 271 2.17 0.64 -30.12
N ALA A 272 1.76 0.71 -31.39
CA ALA A 272 0.37 0.43 -31.75
C ALA A 272 0.04 -1.03 -31.39
N SER A 273 -1.08 -1.22 -30.70
CA SER A 273 -1.58 -2.57 -30.46
C SER A 273 -1.86 -3.26 -31.79
N ASP A 274 -1.48 -4.53 -31.89
CA ASP A 274 -1.83 -5.34 -33.03
C ASP A 274 -3.34 -5.62 -32.99
N THR A 275 -4.10 -4.96 -33.87
CA THR A 275 -5.55 -5.15 -34.03
C THR A 275 -5.88 -6.10 -35.17
N SER A 276 -4.87 -6.73 -35.79
CA SER A 276 -5.12 -7.71 -36.83
C SER A 276 -5.76 -8.96 -36.22
N GLY A 277 -6.71 -9.57 -36.94
CA GLY A 277 -7.31 -10.84 -36.52
C GLY A 277 -6.35 -12.03 -36.60
N GLU A 278 -5.11 -11.78 -37.02
CA GLU A 278 -4.07 -12.77 -37.27
C GLU A 278 -2.73 -12.29 -36.68
N ARG A 279 -2.28 -12.86 -35.57
CA ARG A 279 -1.06 -12.44 -34.88
C ARG A 279 0.15 -13.17 -35.44
N THR A 280 1.07 -12.48 -36.13
CA THR A 280 2.35 -13.05 -36.58
C THR A 280 3.46 -12.84 -35.55
N VAL A 281 3.84 -13.90 -34.85
CA VAL A 281 4.98 -13.89 -33.92
C VAL A 281 6.23 -14.37 -34.65
N LYS A 282 7.26 -13.53 -34.70
CA LYS A 282 8.60 -13.90 -35.16
C LYS A 282 9.47 -14.35 -33.99
N TYR A 283 10.13 -15.49 -34.11
CA TYR A 283 11.07 -15.99 -33.12
C TYR A 283 12.33 -16.54 -33.78
N GLY A 284 13.47 -16.27 -33.15
CA GLY A 284 14.77 -16.76 -33.62
C GLY A 284 14.94 -18.23 -33.26
N THR A 285 15.34 -19.04 -34.23
CA THR A 285 15.78 -20.42 -34.02
C THR A 285 17.26 -20.55 -34.39
N ASP A 286 17.92 -21.64 -34.00
CA ASP A 286 19.29 -21.94 -34.42
C ASP A 286 19.45 -22.05 -35.96
N SER A 287 18.33 -22.09 -36.69
CA SER A 287 18.25 -22.14 -38.16
C SER A 287 17.87 -20.79 -38.81
N GLY A 288 17.77 -19.72 -38.02
CA GLY A 288 17.36 -18.38 -38.45
C GLY A 288 15.97 -17.97 -37.93
N ASP A 289 15.54 -16.77 -38.34
CA ASP A 289 14.26 -16.21 -37.92
C ASP A 289 13.09 -16.98 -38.55
N GLN A 290 12.19 -17.50 -37.70
CA GLN A 290 10.93 -18.12 -38.12
C GLN A 290 9.75 -17.25 -37.69
N SER A 291 8.59 -17.44 -38.32
CA SER A 291 7.37 -16.74 -37.97
C SER A 291 6.15 -17.65 -38.00
N VAL A 292 5.28 -17.55 -37.00
CA VAL A 292 3.99 -18.25 -36.94
C VAL A 292 2.88 -17.22 -36.84
N THR A 293 1.84 -17.39 -37.65
CA THR A 293 0.63 -16.57 -37.63
C THR A 293 -0.50 -17.37 -36.98
N TYR A 294 -1.16 -16.77 -35.99
CA TYR A 294 -2.31 -17.33 -35.27
C TYR A 294 -3.58 -16.58 -35.61
#